data_AF-A0AAW7AGN6-F1
#
_entry.id   AF-A0AAW7AGN6-F1
#
_cell.length_a   1.000
_cell.length_b   1.000
_cell.length_c   1.000
_cell.angle_alpha   90.00
_cell.angle_beta   90.00
_cell.angle_gamma   90.00
#
_symmetry.space_group_name_H-M   'P 1'
#
loop_
_entity.id
_entity.type
_entity.pdbx_description
1 polymer ?
#
loop_
_entity_poly.entity_id
_entity_poly.type
_entity_poly.pdbx_seq_one_letter_code
_entity_poly.pdbx_strand_id
1 'polypeptide(L)' 'MSIQSFIPPHRILMGPGPSDIYPQVLQALSRPTVGHLDPLFIGMMDELKQLLKYAFQTDNEFTIAVS' A
#
# COMPACT_ATOMS: atom_id res chain seq x y z
N MET A 1 25.64 17.61 19.18
CA MET A 1 25.03 17.98 17.88
C MET A 1 23.53 17.75 17.99
N SER A 2 22.70 18.76 17.70
CA SER A 2 21.25 18.56 17.61
C SER A 2 20.93 17.90 16.27
N ILE A 3 20.36 16.70 16.30
CA ILE A 3 19.85 16.06 15.08
C ILE A 3 18.51 16.73 14.76
N GLN A 4 18.37 17.26 13.56
CA GLN A 4 17.10 17.81 13.07
C GLN A 4 16.36 16.75 12.26
N SER A 5 15.03 16.78 12.30
CA SER A 5 14.21 15.91 11.46
C SER A 5 14.44 16.26 9.99
N PHE A 6 14.56 15.24 9.15
CA PHE A 6 14.66 15.43 7.70
C PHE A 6 13.28 15.74 7.12
N ILE A 7 13.17 16.88 6.44
CA ILE A 7 11.96 17.28 5.72
C ILE A 7 12.30 17.25 4.22
N PRO A 8 11.87 16.21 3.47
CA PRO A 8 12.19 16.13 2.06
C PRO A 8 11.47 17.25 1.29
N PRO A 9 12.12 17.82 0.27
CA PRO A 9 11.45 18.79 -0.59
C PRO A 9 10.47 18.09 -1.53
N HIS A 10 9.39 18.79 -1.90
CA HIS A 10 8.43 18.26 -2.88
C HIS A 10 9.10 18.10 -4.25
N ARG A 11 8.82 17.00 -4.93
CA ARG A 11 9.33 16.66 -6.26
C ARG A 11 8.17 16.19 -7.13
N ILE A 12 8.31 16.36 -8.44
CA ILE A 12 7.43 15.74 -9.42
C ILE A 12 8.27 14.66 -10.09
N LEU A 13 7.89 13.40 -9.93
CA LEU A 13 8.68 12.26 -10.38
C LEU A 13 8.23 11.82 -11.77
N MET A 14 9.00 12.19 -12.80
CA MET A 14 8.72 11.91 -14.22
C MET A 14 9.65 10.83 -14.83
N GLY A 15 10.38 10.10 -13.99
CA GLY A 15 11.23 8.98 -14.41
C GLY A 15 10.46 7.67 -14.56
N PRO A 16 11.14 6.56 -14.93
CA PRO A 16 10.49 5.25 -15.07
C PRO A 16 10.05 4.61 -13.73
N GLY A 17 10.44 5.20 -12.60
CA GLY A 17 10.10 4.74 -11.26
C GLY A 17 11.18 5.11 -10.24
N PRO A 18 10.84 5.29 -8.94
CA PRO A 18 9.47 5.29 -8.38
C PRO A 18 8.65 6.51 -8.86
N SER A 19 7.32 6.37 -8.83
CA SER A 19 6.38 7.45 -9.19
C SER A 19 5.85 8.15 -7.95
N ASP A 20 5.25 9.34 -8.13
CA ASP A 20 4.56 10.04 -7.06
C ASP A 20 3.41 9.17 -6.49
N ILE A 21 3.34 9.08 -5.17
CA ILE A 21 2.31 8.28 -4.48
C ILE A 21 1.02 9.09 -4.41
N TYR A 22 -0.09 8.49 -4.81
CA TYR A 22 -1.40 9.13 -4.74
C TYR A 22 -1.78 9.47 -3.28
N PRO A 23 -2.31 10.67 -2.97
CA PRO A 23 -2.49 11.15 -1.59
C PRO A 23 -3.26 10.20 -0.66
N GLN A 24 -4.26 9.49 -1.20
CA GLN A 24 -5.09 8.53 -0.47
C GLN A 24 -4.28 7.32 0.00
N VAL A 25 -3.25 6.91 -0.74
CA VAL A 25 -2.34 5.82 -0.34
C VAL A 25 -1.46 6.27 0.83
N LEU A 26 -0.92 7.49 0.79
CA LEU A 26 -0.16 8.07 1.90
C LEU A 26 -1.01 8.20 3.16
N GLN A 27 -2.26 8.62 3.01
CA GLN A 27 -3.20 8.69 4.13
C GLN A 27 -3.48 7.29 4.72
N ALA A 28 -3.64 6.26 3.88
CA ALA A 28 -3.83 4.89 4.35
C ALA A 28 -2.62 4.37 5.15
N LEU A 29 -1.39 4.70 4.74
CA LEU A 29 -0.16 4.32 5.44
C LEU A 29 -0.03 4.94 6.84
N SER A 30 -0.67 6.09 7.08
CA SER A 30 -0.67 6.76 8.40
C SER A 30 -1.66 6.18 9.42
N ARG A 31 -2.49 5.21 9.03
CA ARG A 31 -3.51 4.61 9.91
C ARG A 31 -2.85 3.71 10.98
N PRO A 32 -3.49 3.54 12.15
CA PRO A 32 -3.00 2.61 13.17
C PRO A 32 -2.81 1.19 12.65
N THR A 33 -1.83 0.49 13.21
CA THR A 33 -1.55 -0.91 12.86
C THR A 33 -2.64 -1.84 13.39
N VAL A 34 -2.85 -2.95 12.67
CA VAL A 34 -3.79 -4.02 13.01
C VAL A 34 -3.01 -5.33 13.10
N GLY A 35 -3.43 -6.25 13.99
CA GLY A 35 -2.81 -7.55 14.13
C GLY A 35 -3.03 -8.45 12.91
N HIS A 36 -2.05 -9.30 12.58
CA HIS A 36 -2.11 -10.17 11.39
C HIS A 36 -3.18 -11.28 11.45
N LEU A 37 -3.70 -11.60 12.63
CA LEU A 37 -4.84 -12.53 12.83
C LEU A 37 -6.13 -11.79 13.21
N ASP A 38 -6.15 -10.46 13.15
CA ASP A 38 -7.36 -9.70 13.43
C ASP A 38 -8.42 -9.98 12.35
N PRO A 39 -9.68 -10.28 12.71
CA PRO A 39 -10.74 -10.54 11.73
C PRO A 39 -10.92 -9.42 10.70
N LEU A 40 -10.70 -8.15 11.08
CA LEU A 40 -10.79 -7.02 10.16
C LEU A 40 -9.65 -7.04 9.14
N PHE A 41 -8.45 -7.43 9.55
CA PHE A 41 -7.33 -7.60 8.64
C PHE A 41 -7.60 -8.73 7.64
N ILE A 42 -8.12 -9.86 8.11
CA ILE A 42 -8.47 -11.01 7.25
C ILE A 42 -9.51 -10.60 6.20
N GLY A 43 -10.60 -9.92 6.61
CA GLY A 43 -11.62 -9.45 5.67
C GLY A 43 -11.06 -8.46 4.63
N MET A 44 -10.18 -7.54 5.05
CA MET A 44 -9.50 -6.63 4.14
C MET A 44 -8.59 -7.37 3.14
N MET A 45 -7.93 -8.45 3.57
CA MET A 45 -7.12 -9.28 2.67
C MET A 45 -7.97 -10.04 1.64
N ASP A 46 -9.20 -10.44 1.99
CA ASP A 46 -10.14 -11.03 1.04
C ASP A 46 -10.58 -10.02 -0.04
N GLU A 47 -10.82 -8.76 0.36
CA GLU A 47 -11.10 -7.67 -0.59
C GLU A 47 -9.87 -7.39 -1.48
N LEU A 48 -8.67 -7.36 -0.90
CA LEU A 48 -7.41 -7.17 -1.65
C LEU A 48 -7.22 -8.27 -2.70
N LYS A 49 -7.53 -9.54 -2.38
CA LYS A 49 -7.51 -10.64 -3.34
C LYS A 49 -8.40 -10.35 -4.56
N GLN A 50 -9.62 -9.84 -4.35
CA GLN A 50 -10.52 -9.49 -5.46
C GLN A 50 -9.97 -8.35 -6.32
N LEU A 51 -9.38 -7.33 -5.68
CA LEU A 51 -8.74 -6.23 -6.39
C LEU A 51 -7.52 -6.69 -7.20
N LEU A 52 -6.73 -7.63 -6.69
CA LEU A 52 -5.62 -8.24 -7.42
C LEU A 52 -6.10 -9.05 -8.61
N LYS A 53 -7.12 -9.89 -8.43
CA LYS A 53 -7.77 -10.63 -9.53
C LYS A 53 -8.23 -9.68 -10.63
N TYR A 54 -8.85 -8.56 -10.26
CA TYR A 54 -9.23 -7.50 -11.20
C TYR A 54 -8.01 -6.87 -11.87
N ALA A 55 -6.99 -6.45 -11.14
CA ALA A 55 -5.82 -5.80 -11.72
C ALA A 55 -5.06 -6.71 -12.71
N PHE A 56 -4.94 -8.00 -12.37
CA PHE A 56 -4.27 -9.00 -13.20
C PHE A 56 -5.18 -9.70 -14.20
N GLN A 57 -6.50 -9.40 -14.20
CA GLN A 57 -7.50 -10.02 -15.06
C GLN A 57 -7.44 -11.57 -15.01
N THR A 58 -7.54 -12.13 -13.80
CA THR A 58 -7.47 -13.58 -13.56
C THR A 58 -8.57 -14.07 -12.63
N ASP A 59 -9.06 -15.29 -12.87
CA ASP A 59 -10.02 -15.97 -12.01
C ASP A 59 -9.36 -16.91 -10.98
N ASN A 60 -8.02 -17.05 -10.99
CA ASN A 60 -7.31 -18.01 -10.13
C ASN A 60 -7.62 -17.77 -8.63
N GLU A 61 -8.25 -18.75 -7.98
CA GLU A 61 -8.61 -18.67 -6.57
C GLU A 61 -7.43 -18.49 -5.63
N PHE A 62 -6.28 -19.03 -6.00
CA PHE A 62 -5.02 -18.82 -5.31
C PHE A 62 -4.36 -17.54 -5.82
N THR A 63 -4.88 -16.41 -5.35
CA THR A 63 -4.31 -15.07 -5.59
C THR A 63 -3.96 -14.45 -4.25
N ILE A 64 -2.70 -14.09 -4.07
CA ILE A 64 -2.15 -13.56 -2.82
C ILE A 64 -1.25 -12.36 -3.09
N ALA A 65 -1.24 -11.39 -2.18
CA ALA A 65 -0.23 -10.34 -2.16
C ALA A 65 1.06 -10.90 -1.54
N VAL A 66 2.21 -10.67 -2.21
CA VAL A 66 3.54 -11.06 -1.73
C VAL A 66 4.43 -9.83 -1.79
N SER A 67 5.20 -9.57 -0.73
CA SER A 67 6.21 -8.52 -0.65
C SER A 67 7.40 -8.98 0.16
#